data_AF-A0A849E5J0-F1
#
_entry.id   AF-A0A849E5J0-F1
#
_cell.length_a   1.000
_cell.length_b   1.000
_cell.length_c   1.000
_cell.angle_alpha   90.00
_cell.angle_beta   90.00
_cell.angle_gamma   90.00
#
_symmetry.space_group_name_H-M   'P 1'
#
loop_
_entity.id
_entity.type
_entity.pdbx_description
1 polymer ?
#
loop_
_entity_poly.entity_id
_entity_poly.type
_entity_poly.pdbx_seq_one_letter_code
_entity_poly.pdbx_strand_id
1 'polypeptide(L)'
;MKSINLVYLLTIVSGLFFNFNIHAEEEISGAEVINNNCARCHNARSLNEFSIQEWSVIMPHMREKAHLTGQETEAVMRFITTVLEPANGSINSSQSKIKIEDGEALYKKFGCQGCHSLNKIGGKVGPELDKVIDAKGEAFFKQKLLNPQFNNSTSPMPRMPLNEEQIKSIARYIKNN
;
A
#
# COMPACT_ATOMS: atom_id res chain seq x y z
N MET A 1 -1.56 -75.80 22.76
CA MET A 1 -2.13 -74.87 23.75
C MET A 1 -1.00 -74.00 24.27
N LYS A 2 -1.18 -72.66 24.24
CA LYS A 2 -0.63 -71.59 25.12
C LYS A 2 0.85 -71.75 25.57
N SER A 3 1.76 -70.79 25.48
CA SER A 3 1.65 -69.37 25.84
C SER A 3 3.06 -68.76 25.71
N ILE A 4 3.24 -67.64 25.01
CA ILE A 4 3.37 -66.27 25.55
C ILE A 4 4.81 -65.88 25.97
N ASN A 5 5.35 -64.94 25.18
CA ASN A 5 6.23 -63.82 25.49
C ASN A 5 7.64 -64.04 26.08
N LEU A 6 8.63 -64.03 25.18
CA LEU A 6 9.95 -63.44 25.41
C LEU A 6 10.06 -62.16 24.57
N VAL A 7 9.33 -61.12 24.96
CA VAL A 7 9.58 -59.75 24.53
C VAL A 7 10.15 -59.07 25.76
N TYR A 8 11.36 -58.52 25.69
CA TYR A 8 11.79 -57.30 26.40
C TYR A 8 13.32 -57.14 26.32
N LEU A 9 13.88 -57.03 25.11
CA LEU A 9 15.14 -56.27 24.95
C LEU A 9 15.41 -55.92 23.49
N LEU A 10 14.64 -54.99 22.92
CA LEU A 10 15.11 -54.25 21.75
C LEU A 10 14.41 -52.89 21.73
N THR A 11 15.10 -51.92 22.32
CA THR A 11 15.16 -50.51 21.91
C THR A 11 13.86 -49.91 21.38
N ILE A 12 13.16 -49.22 22.27
CA ILE A 12 12.20 -48.17 21.91
C ILE A 12 13.00 -47.06 21.20
N VAL A 13 13.17 -47.19 19.89
CA VAL A 13 13.31 -46.05 18.98
C VAL A 13 12.04 -46.04 18.16
N SER A 14 10.91 -45.86 18.85
CA SER A 14 9.67 -45.50 18.19
C SER A 14 9.90 -44.08 17.68
N GLY A 15 10.25 -43.98 16.41
CA GLY A 15 10.39 -42.72 15.71
C GLY A 15 9.08 -41.96 15.87
N LEU A 16 9.09 -40.96 16.75
CA LEU A 16 8.24 -39.80 16.64
C LEU A 16 8.68 -39.06 15.37
N PHE A 17 8.35 -39.64 14.22
CA PHE A 17 8.16 -38.87 13.01
C PHE A 17 6.92 -38.02 13.30
N PHE A 18 7.14 -36.88 13.95
CA PHE A 18 6.23 -35.76 13.80
C PHE A 18 6.14 -35.53 12.29
N ASN A 19 5.04 -36.00 11.70
CA ASN A 19 4.62 -35.57 10.39
C ASN A 19 4.28 -34.09 10.55
N PHE A 20 5.32 -33.24 10.54
CA PHE A 20 5.18 -31.86 10.16
C PHE A 20 4.71 -31.91 8.71
N ASN A 21 3.39 -32.00 8.53
CA ASN A 21 2.78 -31.59 7.30
C ASN A 21 3.06 -30.08 7.22
N ILE A 22 4.20 -29.74 6.62
CA ILE A 22 4.44 -28.42 6.05
C ILE A 22 3.41 -28.32 4.94
N HIS A 23 2.19 -27.91 5.30
CA HIS A 23 1.27 -27.35 4.34
C HIS A 23 1.94 -26.03 3.96
N ALA A 24 2.65 -26.03 2.83
CA ALA A 24 2.96 -24.79 2.15
C ALA A 24 1.61 -24.12 1.90
N GLU A 25 1.31 -23.07 2.66
CA GLU A 25 0.11 -22.27 2.47
C GLU A 25 0.15 -21.79 1.02
N GLU A 26 -0.88 -22.14 0.24
CA GLU A 26 -0.94 -21.82 -1.18
C GLU A 26 -0.89 -20.30 -1.32
N GLU A 27 0.20 -19.80 -1.90
CA GLU A 27 0.44 -18.37 -1.99
C GLU A 27 -0.60 -17.73 -2.93
N ILE A 28 -1.30 -16.69 -2.46
CA ILE A 28 -2.29 -15.97 -3.27
C ILE A 28 -1.61 -15.40 -4.53
N SER A 29 -2.06 -15.87 -5.70
CA SER A 29 -1.56 -15.43 -7.00
C SER A 29 -2.08 -14.03 -7.35
N GLY A 30 -1.20 -13.03 -7.37
CA GLY A 30 -1.58 -11.66 -7.73
C GLY A 30 -2.14 -11.54 -9.15
N ALA A 31 -1.64 -12.35 -10.10
CA ALA A 31 -2.14 -12.40 -11.47
C ALA A 31 -3.60 -12.87 -11.53
N GLU A 32 -3.93 -13.89 -10.74
CA GLU A 32 -5.28 -14.44 -10.68
C GLU A 32 -6.25 -13.48 -9.99
N VAL A 33 -5.81 -12.82 -8.91
CA VAL A 33 -6.62 -11.78 -8.25
C VAL A 33 -6.95 -10.66 -9.24
N ILE A 34 -5.99 -10.20 -10.05
CA ILE A 34 -6.24 -9.18 -11.08
C ILE A 34 -7.25 -9.68 -12.13
N ASN A 35 -7.07 -10.90 -12.64
CA ASN A 35 -7.94 -11.48 -13.65
C ASN A 35 -9.39 -11.62 -13.17
N ASN A 36 -9.57 -12.08 -11.93
CA ASN A 36 -10.90 -12.40 -11.39
C ASN A 36 -11.64 -11.17 -10.84
N ASN A 37 -10.92 -10.11 -10.43
CA ASN A 37 -11.52 -9.01 -9.69
C ASN A 37 -11.44 -7.64 -10.38
N CYS A 38 -10.45 -7.40 -11.25
CA CYS A 38 -10.22 -6.07 -11.84
C CYS A 38 -10.84 -5.94 -13.24
N ALA A 39 -10.65 -6.96 -14.08
CA ALA A 39 -11.12 -6.97 -15.47
C ALA A 39 -12.66 -6.92 -15.62
N ARG A 40 -13.40 -7.09 -14.52
CA ARG A 40 -14.86 -7.06 -14.47
C ARG A 40 -15.46 -5.65 -14.62
N CYS A 41 -14.72 -4.60 -14.26
CA CYS A 41 -15.23 -3.21 -14.25
C CYS A 41 -14.59 -2.31 -15.31
N HIS A 42 -13.36 -2.60 -15.71
CA HIS A 42 -12.71 -1.94 -16.84
C HIS A 42 -11.87 -2.96 -17.61
N ASN A 43 -11.60 -2.69 -18.89
CA ASN A 43 -10.70 -3.53 -19.69
C ASN A 43 -9.36 -3.69 -18.96
N ALA A 44 -8.78 -4.89 -19.00
CA ALA A 44 -7.48 -5.15 -18.43
C ALA A 44 -6.44 -4.23 -19.10
N ARG A 45 -6.11 -3.14 -18.41
CA ARG A 45 -5.10 -2.18 -18.84
C ARG A 45 -3.72 -2.76 -18.57
N SER A 46 -2.73 -2.34 -19.35
CA SER A 46 -1.37 -2.83 -19.17
C SER A 46 -0.82 -2.34 -17.83
N LEU A 47 -0.16 -3.23 -17.09
CA LEU A 47 0.38 -2.89 -15.77
C LEU A 47 1.48 -1.82 -15.86
N ASN A 48 2.15 -1.69 -17.02
CA ASN A 48 3.17 -0.68 -17.26
C ASN A 48 2.63 0.72 -17.60
N GLU A 49 1.31 0.91 -17.66
CA GLU A 49 0.68 2.23 -17.80
C GLU A 49 0.95 3.10 -16.57
N PHE A 50 1.20 2.50 -15.41
CA PHE A 50 1.50 3.18 -14.16
C PHE A 50 2.80 2.66 -13.55
N SER A 51 3.60 3.55 -12.95
CA SER A 51 4.76 3.23 -12.13
C SER A 51 4.35 2.53 -10.83
N ILE A 52 5.31 1.89 -10.15
CA ILE A 52 5.07 1.27 -8.83
C ILE A 52 4.59 2.31 -7.80
N GLN A 53 5.09 3.54 -7.88
CA GLN A 53 4.67 4.62 -6.99
C GLN A 53 3.22 5.02 -7.26
N GLU A 54 2.79 5.09 -8.52
CA GLU A 54 1.39 5.35 -8.89
C GLU A 54 0.48 4.17 -8.48
N TRP A 55 0.91 2.92 -8.71
CA TRP A 55 0.18 1.74 -8.25
C TRP A 55 -0.01 1.70 -6.73
N SER A 56 0.97 2.17 -5.95
CA SER A 56 0.85 2.28 -4.49
C SER A 56 -0.27 3.25 -4.04
N VAL A 57 -0.69 4.16 -4.91
CA VAL A 57 -1.81 5.08 -4.69
C VAL A 57 -3.10 4.53 -5.30
N ILE A 58 -3.02 3.90 -6.49
CA ILE A 58 -4.18 3.35 -7.20
C ILE A 58 -4.76 2.13 -6.47
N MET A 59 -3.92 1.21 -5.98
CA MET A 59 -4.36 -0.05 -5.39
C MET A 59 -5.20 0.10 -4.12
N PRO A 60 -4.93 1.03 -3.18
CA PRO A 60 -5.85 1.31 -2.08
C PRO A 60 -7.27 1.68 -2.53
N HIS A 61 -7.41 2.43 -3.63
CA HIS A 61 -8.72 2.75 -4.20
C HIS A 61 -9.35 1.54 -4.88
N MET A 62 -8.57 0.79 -5.66
CA MET A 62 -9.06 -0.40 -6.36
C MET A 62 -9.42 -1.53 -5.39
N ARG A 63 -8.72 -1.67 -4.28
CA ARG A 63 -9.05 -2.60 -3.19
C ARG A 63 -10.48 -2.38 -2.70
N GLU A 64 -10.83 -1.15 -2.36
CA GLU A 64 -12.18 -0.83 -1.87
C GLU A 64 -13.24 -1.09 -2.95
N LYS A 65 -12.96 -0.71 -4.20
CA LYS A 65 -13.88 -0.89 -5.34
C LYS A 65 -14.04 -2.35 -5.79
N ALA A 66 -12.97 -3.13 -5.69
CA ALA A 66 -12.95 -4.54 -6.06
C ALA A 66 -13.29 -5.45 -4.87
N HIS A 67 -13.39 -4.90 -3.66
CA HIS A 67 -13.59 -5.60 -2.39
C HIS A 67 -12.48 -6.60 -2.05
N LEU A 68 -11.23 -6.21 -2.31
CA LEU A 68 -10.07 -7.04 -2.01
C LEU A 68 -9.73 -7.00 -0.51
N THR A 69 -9.30 -8.14 -0.01
CA THR A 69 -8.65 -8.28 1.30
C THR A 69 -7.26 -7.63 1.28
N GLY A 70 -6.69 -7.46 2.47
CA GLY A 70 -5.31 -6.98 2.60
C GLY A 70 -4.30 -7.90 1.91
N GLN A 71 -4.45 -9.21 2.09
CA GLN A 71 -3.56 -10.23 1.52
C GLN A 71 -3.66 -10.29 -0.02
N GLU A 72 -4.87 -10.19 -0.57
CA GLU A 72 -5.06 -10.09 -2.03
C GLU A 72 -4.44 -8.82 -2.61
N THR A 73 -4.56 -7.69 -1.89
CA THR A 73 -3.94 -6.43 -2.32
C THR A 73 -2.41 -6.53 -2.32
N GLU A 74 -1.84 -7.20 -1.32
CA GLU A 74 -0.40 -7.46 -1.24
C GLU A 74 0.07 -8.41 -2.35
N ALA A 75 -0.69 -9.47 -2.62
CA ALA A 75 -0.44 -10.36 -3.74
C ALA A 75 -0.41 -9.62 -5.09
N VAL A 76 -1.39 -8.73 -5.32
CA VAL A 76 -1.42 -7.88 -6.52
C VAL A 76 -0.20 -6.96 -6.60
N MET A 77 0.15 -6.27 -5.51
CA MET A 77 1.31 -5.37 -5.50
C MET A 77 2.62 -6.12 -5.77
N ARG A 78 2.82 -7.30 -5.17
CA ARG A 78 3.99 -8.14 -5.43
C ARG A 78 4.07 -8.54 -6.90
N PHE A 79 2.95 -8.98 -7.47
CA PHE A 79 2.90 -9.35 -8.89
C PHE A 79 3.19 -8.15 -9.82
N ILE A 80 2.62 -6.98 -9.54
CA ILE A 80 2.90 -5.75 -10.31
C ILE A 80 4.39 -5.39 -10.22
N THR A 81 4.99 -5.46 -9.02
CA THR A 81 6.44 -5.25 -8.85
C THR A 81 7.26 -6.21 -9.72
N THR A 82 6.94 -7.51 -9.69
CA THR A 82 7.62 -8.50 -10.54
C THR A 82 7.48 -8.21 -12.03
N VAL A 83 6.33 -7.71 -12.48
CA VAL A 83 6.09 -7.39 -13.91
C VAL A 83 6.79 -6.10 -14.34
N LEU A 84 6.95 -5.12 -13.43
CA LEU A 84 7.50 -3.81 -13.74
C LEU A 84 9.00 -3.67 -13.49
N GLU A 85 9.62 -4.59 -12.75
CA GLU A 85 11.07 -4.61 -12.62
C GLU A 85 11.73 -5.01 -13.95
N PRO A 86 12.65 -4.21 -14.52
CA PRO A 86 13.58 -4.74 -15.51
C PRO A 86 14.47 -5.76 -14.78
N ALA A 87 14.92 -6.81 -15.46
CA ALA A 87 15.83 -7.83 -14.92
C ALA A 87 17.19 -7.23 -14.52
N ASN A 88 17.24 -6.42 -13.46
CA ASN A 88 18.44 -6.04 -12.74
C ASN A 88 18.03 -5.48 -11.37
N GLY A 89 18.03 -6.36 -10.38
CA GLY A 89 17.64 -6.05 -9.01
C GLY A 89 18.59 -5.09 -8.32
N SER A 90 18.01 -4.25 -7.47
CA SER A 90 18.65 -3.75 -6.25
C SER A 90 17.57 -3.21 -5.30
N ILE A 91 17.01 -4.10 -4.50
CA ILE A 91 16.33 -3.74 -3.26
C ILE A 91 17.35 -3.84 -2.13
N ASN A 92 18.06 -2.74 -1.88
CA ASN A 92 18.72 -2.55 -0.60
C ASN A 92 17.67 -2.17 0.44
N SER A 93 17.09 -3.19 1.08
CA SER A 93 16.46 -3.07 2.39
C SER A 93 17.57 -2.95 3.44
N SER A 94 17.93 -1.72 3.78
CA SER A 94 18.87 -1.43 4.88
C SER A 94 18.34 -0.27 5.70
N GLN A 95 18.09 -0.55 6.99
CA GLN A 95 17.79 0.36 8.10
C GLN A 95 17.29 1.77 7.73
N SER A 96 15.97 1.99 7.88
CA SER A 96 15.38 3.33 7.90
C SER A 96 15.84 4.10 9.15
N LYS A 97 17.00 4.74 9.03
CA LYS A 97 17.22 6.04 9.66
C LYS A 97 16.09 6.92 9.14
N ILE A 98 15.21 7.47 9.99
CA ILE A 98 14.05 8.28 9.57
C ILE A 98 14.55 9.38 8.63
N LYS A 99 14.43 9.12 7.33
CA LYS A 99 14.65 10.12 6.30
C LYS A 99 13.33 10.87 6.26
N ILE A 100 13.30 12.07 6.83
CA ILE A 100 12.16 12.97 6.65
C ILE A 100 12.00 13.14 5.14
N GLU A 101 10.93 12.57 4.60
CA GLU A 101 10.62 12.66 3.19
C GLU A 101 10.36 14.13 2.85
N ASP A 102 10.98 14.59 1.77
CA ASP A 102 10.89 15.97 1.33
C ASP A 102 9.44 16.34 0.97
N GLY A 103 8.98 17.50 1.45
CA GLY A 103 7.59 17.91 1.33
C GLY A 103 7.16 18.19 -0.11
N GLU A 104 8.07 18.69 -0.95
CA GLU A 104 7.81 18.90 -2.38
C GLU A 104 7.69 17.56 -3.11
N ALA A 105 8.63 16.65 -2.84
CA ALA A 105 8.59 15.30 -3.40
C ALA A 105 7.30 14.58 -3.02
N LEU A 106 6.85 14.71 -1.77
CA LEU A 106 5.58 14.16 -1.30
C LEU A 106 4.37 14.81 -1.98
N TYR A 107 4.35 16.14 -2.05
CA TYR A 107 3.30 16.90 -2.74
C TYR A 107 3.12 16.42 -4.19
N LYS A 108 4.23 16.22 -4.90
CA LYS A 108 4.26 15.69 -6.27
C LYS A 108 3.85 14.21 -6.34
N LYS A 109 4.42 13.37 -5.47
CA LYS A 109 4.17 11.92 -5.41
C LYS A 109 2.71 11.59 -5.16
N PHE A 110 2.05 12.36 -4.29
CA PHE A 110 0.63 12.20 -3.98
C PHE A 110 -0.30 13.00 -4.90
N GLY A 111 0.25 13.61 -5.96
CA GLY A 111 -0.53 14.24 -7.03
C GLY A 111 -1.33 15.46 -6.59
N CYS A 112 -0.92 16.14 -5.51
CA CYS A 112 -1.67 17.26 -4.94
C CYS A 112 -1.93 18.37 -5.98
N GLN A 113 -0.94 18.63 -6.84
CA GLN A 113 -1.00 19.61 -7.92
C GLN A 113 -2.02 19.30 -9.02
N GLY A 114 -2.48 18.04 -9.13
CA GLY A 114 -3.48 17.67 -10.13
C GLY A 114 -4.84 18.31 -9.83
N CYS A 115 -5.15 18.51 -8.55
CA CYS A 115 -6.41 19.13 -8.13
C CYS A 115 -6.22 20.55 -7.63
N HIS A 116 -5.14 20.82 -6.89
CA HIS A 116 -4.89 22.08 -6.22
C HIS A 116 -3.85 22.93 -6.96
N SER A 117 -3.97 24.24 -6.83
CA SER A 117 -2.90 25.17 -7.19
C SER A 117 -2.06 25.57 -5.99
N LEU A 118 -0.78 25.82 -6.23
CA LEU A 118 0.16 26.44 -5.31
C LEU A 118 0.99 27.44 -6.10
N ASN A 119 1.08 28.70 -5.66
CA ASN A 119 1.71 29.78 -6.41
C ASN A 119 1.14 29.93 -7.84
N LYS A 120 -0.19 29.78 -7.96
CA LYS A 120 -0.94 29.80 -9.23
C LYS A 120 -0.58 28.69 -10.23
N ILE A 121 0.19 27.68 -9.81
CA ILE A 121 0.56 26.52 -10.64
C ILE A 121 -0.17 25.28 -10.11
N GLY A 122 -0.86 24.56 -11.00
CA GLY A 122 -1.59 23.33 -10.68
C GLY A 122 -3.06 23.35 -11.13
N GLY A 123 -3.87 22.52 -10.49
CA GLY A 123 -5.29 22.35 -10.80
C GLY A 123 -6.20 23.40 -10.15
N LYS A 124 -7.48 23.39 -10.56
CA LYS A 124 -8.55 24.25 -10.03
C LYS A 124 -9.74 23.46 -9.47
N VAL A 125 -9.57 22.15 -9.31
CA VAL A 125 -10.62 21.26 -8.77
C VAL A 125 -10.73 21.44 -7.26
N GLY A 126 -9.58 21.50 -6.59
CA GLY A 126 -9.46 21.90 -5.19
C GLY A 126 -9.18 23.39 -5.07
N PRO A 127 -9.42 23.98 -3.87
CA PRO A 127 -9.03 25.37 -3.60
C PRO A 127 -7.52 25.56 -3.65
N GLU A 128 -7.08 26.81 -3.85
CA GLU A 128 -5.67 27.17 -3.78
C GLU A 128 -5.08 26.83 -2.41
N LEU A 129 -3.84 26.35 -2.39
CA LEU A 129 -3.13 25.95 -1.16
C LEU A 129 -2.23 27.06 -0.62
N ASP A 130 -2.03 28.13 -1.38
CA ASP A 130 -1.32 29.33 -0.97
C ASP A 130 -1.83 29.82 0.39
N LYS A 131 -0.91 29.90 1.37
CA LYS A 131 -1.21 30.35 2.74
C LYS A 131 -2.31 29.57 3.48
N VAL A 132 -2.72 28.39 2.99
CA VAL A 132 -3.81 27.61 3.61
C VAL A 132 -3.48 27.22 5.06
N ILE A 133 -2.20 26.97 5.34
CA ILE A 133 -1.71 26.64 6.68
C ILE A 133 -1.85 27.84 7.62
N ASP A 134 -1.51 29.05 7.17
CA ASP A 134 -1.64 30.26 7.99
C ASP A 134 -3.13 30.62 8.19
N ALA A 135 -3.97 30.40 7.18
CA ALA A 135 -5.38 30.75 7.21
C ALA A 135 -6.25 29.77 8.02
N LYS A 136 -5.90 28.47 8.06
CA LYS A 136 -6.71 27.41 8.68
C LYS A 136 -6.03 26.70 9.84
N GLY A 137 -4.70 26.79 9.93
CA GLY A 137 -3.88 26.10 10.92
C GLY A 137 -3.50 24.67 10.51
N GLU A 138 -2.37 24.19 11.04
CA GLU A 138 -1.84 22.85 10.76
C GLU A 138 -2.78 21.72 11.21
N ALA A 139 -3.52 21.91 12.31
CA ALA A 139 -4.48 20.92 12.80
C ALA A 139 -5.63 20.71 11.81
N PHE A 140 -6.16 21.79 11.23
CA PHE A 140 -7.19 21.70 10.19
C PHE A 140 -6.64 21.01 8.95
N PHE A 141 -5.43 21.38 8.51
CA PHE A 141 -4.77 20.78 7.36
C PHE A 141 -4.59 19.26 7.53
N LYS A 142 -4.05 18.84 8.69
CA LYS A 142 -3.91 17.43 9.06
C LYS A 142 -5.26 16.73 9.03
N GLN A 143 -6.28 17.31 9.67
CA GLN A 143 -7.61 16.71 9.70
C GLN A 143 -8.22 16.59 8.30
N LYS A 144 -7.98 17.56 7.42
CA LYS A 144 -8.47 17.54 6.04
C LYS A 144 -7.84 16.40 5.23
N LEU A 145 -6.56 16.10 5.44
CA LEU A 145 -5.89 14.95 4.79
C LEU A 145 -6.37 13.60 5.35
N LEU A 146 -6.56 13.52 6.67
CA LEU A 146 -6.96 12.28 7.36
C LEU A 146 -8.45 11.96 7.21
N ASN A 147 -9.31 12.97 7.11
CA ASN A 147 -10.75 12.85 6.93
C ASN A 147 -11.28 14.00 6.06
N PRO A 148 -11.16 13.93 4.73
CA PRO A 148 -11.57 15.03 3.85
C PRO A 148 -13.03 15.44 3.96
N GLN A 149 -13.92 14.57 4.44
CA GLN A 149 -15.35 14.87 4.55
C GLN A 149 -15.73 15.58 5.86
N PHE A 150 -14.81 15.74 6.82
CA PHE A 150 -15.12 16.23 8.16
C PHE A 150 -15.79 17.62 8.20
N ASN A 151 -15.45 18.48 7.24
CA ASN A 151 -15.98 19.84 7.15
C ASN A 151 -16.83 20.07 5.89
N ASN A 152 -16.97 19.05 5.05
CA ASN A 152 -17.79 19.05 3.85
C ASN A 152 -18.08 17.60 3.44
N SER A 153 -19.30 17.12 3.66
CA SER A 153 -19.69 15.74 3.36
C SER A 153 -19.56 15.36 1.89
N THR A 154 -19.57 16.32 0.97
CA THR A 154 -19.44 16.10 -0.48
C THR A 154 -18.03 16.38 -1.01
N SER A 155 -17.04 16.51 -0.12
CA SER A 155 -15.65 16.77 -0.49
C SER A 155 -15.13 15.75 -1.52
N PRO A 156 -14.69 16.19 -2.72
CA PRO A 156 -14.12 15.28 -3.73
C PRO A 156 -12.68 14.87 -3.40
N MET A 157 -12.05 15.53 -2.43
CA MET A 157 -10.69 15.21 -1.99
C MET A 157 -10.65 13.80 -1.39
N PRO A 158 -9.77 12.90 -1.88
CA PRO A 158 -9.65 11.55 -1.36
C PRO A 158 -8.94 11.53 0.00
N ARG A 159 -9.18 10.46 0.76
CA ARG A 159 -8.42 10.21 1.98
C ARG A 159 -6.98 9.86 1.62
N MET A 160 -6.02 10.62 2.13
CA MET A 160 -4.61 10.45 1.76
C MET A 160 -3.93 9.38 2.63
N PRO A 161 -3.19 8.42 2.04
CA PRO A 161 -2.45 7.40 2.79
C PRO A 161 -1.11 7.94 3.30
N LEU A 162 -1.18 9.02 4.09
CA LEU A 162 -0.03 9.72 4.65
C LEU A 162 0.14 9.42 6.14
N ASN A 163 1.37 9.21 6.58
CA ASN A 163 1.68 9.21 8.02
C ASN A 163 1.88 10.64 8.54
N GLU A 164 1.99 10.79 9.87
CA GLU A 164 2.10 12.12 10.50
C GLU A 164 3.32 12.92 10.04
N GLU A 165 4.47 12.27 9.86
CA GLU A 165 5.69 12.96 9.45
C GLU A 165 5.60 13.44 8.00
N GLN A 166 5.01 12.65 7.11
CA GLN A 166 4.73 13.07 5.73
C GLN A 166 3.74 14.24 5.68
N ILE A 167 2.69 14.23 6.52
CA ILE A 167 1.76 15.35 6.64
C ILE A 167 2.50 16.63 7.06
N LYS A 168 3.38 16.54 8.07
CA LYS A 168 4.19 17.67 8.54
C LYS A 168 5.13 18.19 7.45
N SER A 169 5.78 17.29 6.70
CA SER A 169 6.65 17.66 5.57
C SER A 169 5.89 18.42 4.49
N ILE A 170 4.72 17.92 4.07
CA ILE A 170 3.87 18.58 3.08
C ILE A 170 3.37 19.93 3.62
N ALA A 171 2.92 19.98 4.87
CA ALA A 171 2.46 21.23 5.50
C ALA A 171 3.56 22.29 5.49
N ARG A 172 4.81 21.90 5.82
CA ARG A 172 5.97 22.80 5.77
C ARG A 172 6.27 23.28 4.36
N TYR A 173 6.22 22.39 3.37
CA TYR A 173 6.43 22.76 1.97
C TYR A 173 5.37 23.77 1.50
N ILE A 174 4.08 23.49 1.72
CA ILE A 174 2.98 24.38 1.35
C ILE A 174 3.08 25.71 2.08
N LYS A 175 3.44 25.72 3.37
CA LYS A 175 3.58 26.96 4.15
C LYS A 175 4.69 27.87 3.63
N ASN A 176 5.75 27.29 3.07
CA ASN A 176 6.89 28.04 2.55
C ASN A 176 6.72 28.50 1.09
N ASN A 177 5.55 28.26 0.49
CA ASN A 177 5.22 28.59 -0.89
C ASN A 177 3.96 29.46 -0.94
#